data_AF-A0A7K0TVZ6-F1
#
_entry.id   AF-A0A7K0TVZ6-F1
#
_cell.length_a   1.000
_cell.length_b   1.000
_cell.length_c   1.000
_cell.angle_alpha   90.00
_cell.angle_beta   90.00
_cell.angle_gamma   90.00
#
_symmetry.space_group_name_H-M   'P 1'
#
loop_
_entity.id
_entity.type
_entity.pdbx_description
1 polymer ?
#
loop_
_entity_poly.entity_id
_entity_poly.type
_entity_poly.pdbx_seq_one_letter_code
_entity_poly.pdbx_strand_id
1 'polypeptide(L)'
;MASELVKSIAIVLGLIGLGALFVAAEIALISLRDSQVKQISLQGKRGARVAHLTKNPNRFLAAAQIGVTLCGFLSAALGADQLGRHLIPRLIEAGVSENAAEIISLVGITLI
;
A
#
# COMPACT_ATOMS: atom_id res chain seq x y z
N MET A 1 -4.11 26.83 -0.99
CA MET A 1 -4.33 25.85 -2.07
C MET A 1 -3.06 25.07 -2.42
N ALA A 2 -1.94 25.73 -2.76
CA ALA A 2 -0.69 25.03 -3.09
C ALA A 2 -0.10 24.21 -1.91
N SER A 3 -0.20 24.70 -0.68
CA SER A 3 0.26 23.99 0.52
C SER A 3 -0.47 22.66 0.74
N GLU A 4 -1.78 22.63 0.54
CA GLU A 4 -2.61 21.43 0.73
C GLU A 4 -2.33 20.39 -0.35
N LEU A 5 -2.12 20.83 -1.58
CA LEU A 5 -1.79 19.95 -2.70
C LEU A 5 -0.42 19.29 -2.51
N VAL A 6 0.58 20.05 -2.04
CA VAL A 6 1.91 19.53 -1.70
C VAL A 6 1.84 18.52 -0.56
N LYS A 7 1.03 18.77 0.48
CA LYS A 7 0.80 17.82 1.58
C LYS A 7 0.19 16.51 1.09
N SER A 8 -0.88 16.57 0.29
CA SER A 8 -1.53 15.38 -0.27
C SER A 8 -0.54 14.55 -1.11
N ILE A 9 0.23 15.20 -1.98
CA ILE A 9 1.27 14.52 -2.79
C ILE A 9 2.32 13.87 -1.90
N ALA A 10 2.82 14.58 -0.88
CA ALA A 10 3.84 14.05 0.02
C ALA A 10 3.34 12.82 0.79
N ILE A 11 2.08 12.83 1.24
CA ILE A 11 1.46 11.69 1.94
C ILE A 11 1.30 10.51 0.98
N VAL A 12 0.77 10.73 -0.24
CA VAL A 12 0.61 9.66 -1.25
C VAL A 12 1.96 9.06 -1.63
N LEU A 13 2.98 9.88 -1.89
CA LEU A 13 4.34 9.39 -2.16
C LEU A 13 4.91 8.60 -0.97
N GLY A 14 4.64 9.04 0.25
CA GLY A 14 5.01 8.32 1.46
C GLY A 14 4.34 6.93 1.57
N LEU A 15 3.04 6.85 1.27
CA LEU A 15 2.29 5.59 1.26
C LEU A 15 2.76 4.64 0.15
N ILE A 16 3.02 5.16 -1.05
CA ILE A 16 3.61 4.40 -2.15
C ILE A 16 4.99 3.87 -1.75
N GLY A 17 5.83 4.71 -1.14
CA GLY A 17 7.16 4.30 -0.64
C GLY A 17 7.06 3.22 0.43
N LEU A 18 6.09 3.33 1.35
CA LEU A 18 5.83 2.32 2.37
C LEU A 18 5.38 0.99 1.75
N GLY A 19 4.46 1.03 0.78
CA GLY A 19 4.04 -0.13 0.00
C GLY A 19 5.20 -0.79 -0.74
N ALA A 20 6.03 0.01 -1.41
CA ALA A 20 7.23 -0.46 -2.10
C ALA A 20 8.24 -1.12 -1.15
N LEU A 21 8.38 -0.61 0.08
CA LEU A 21 9.20 -1.25 1.11
C LEU A 21 8.69 -2.64 1.49
N PHE A 22 7.37 -2.82 1.64
CA PHE A 22 6.79 -4.13 1.92
C PHE A 22 7.01 -5.11 0.77
N VAL A 23 6.78 -4.69 -0.48
CA VAL A 23 7.04 -5.50 -1.69
C VAL A 23 8.53 -5.86 -1.79
N ALA A 24 9.42 -4.90 -1.54
CA ALA A 24 10.86 -5.16 -1.53
C ALA A 24 11.26 -6.18 -0.46
N ALA A 25 10.65 -6.12 0.73
CA ALA A 25 10.91 -7.08 1.79
C ALA A 25 10.41 -8.50 1.45
N GLU A 26 9.28 -8.60 0.76
CA GLU A 26 8.74 -9.86 0.23
C GLU A 26 9.69 -10.47 -0.82
N ILE A 27 10.09 -9.69 -1.83
CA ILE A 27 11.02 -10.14 -2.87
C ILE A 27 12.37 -10.53 -2.26
N ALA A 28 12.87 -9.74 -1.31
CA ALA A 28 14.10 -10.07 -0.59
C ALA A 28 13.97 -11.39 0.16
N LEU A 29 12.85 -11.66 0.83
CA LEU A 29 12.65 -12.91 1.57
C LEU A 29 12.58 -14.13 0.64
N ILE A 30 11.84 -14.03 -0.46
CA ILE A 30 11.63 -15.13 -1.41
C ILE A 30 12.90 -15.42 -2.23
N SER A 31 13.77 -14.43 -2.43
CA SER A 31 15.02 -14.59 -3.20
C SER A 31 16.20 -15.16 -2.39
N LEU A 32 16.08 -15.25 -1.06
CA LEU A 32 17.15 -15.78 -0.21
C LEU A 32 17.35 -17.29 -0.41
N ARG A 33 18.61 -17.69 -0.60
CA ARG A 33 19.03 -19.11 -0.61
C ARG A 33 19.36 -19.59 0.81
N ASP A 34 19.20 -20.88 1.06
CA ASP A 34 19.50 -21.49 2.37
C ASP A 34 20.90 -21.17 2.91
N SER A 35 21.91 -21.14 2.04
CA SER A 35 23.28 -20.77 2.41
C SER A 35 23.39 -19.31 2.90
N GLN A 36 22.69 -18.39 2.25
CA GLN A 36 22.62 -16.98 2.63
C GLN A 36 21.86 -16.81 3.96
N VAL A 37 20.75 -17.54 4.14
CA VAL A 37 19.99 -17.55 5.40
C VAL A 37 20.87 -18.01 6.56
N LYS A 38 21.64 -19.08 6.36
CA LYS A 38 22.58 -19.59 7.37
C LYS A 38 23.65 -18.54 7.70
N GLN A 39 24.21 -17.87 6.70
CA GLN A 39 25.19 -16.79 6.90
C GLN A 39 24.59 -15.59 7.65
N ILE A 40 23.39 -15.15 7.28
CA ILE A 40 22.66 -14.05 7.94
C ILE A 40 22.35 -14.41 9.40
N SER A 41 22.01 -15.67 9.69
CA SER A 41 21.73 -16.12 11.07
C SER A 41 22.88 -15.89 12.04
N LEU A 42 24.12 -15.82 11.54
CA LEU A 42 25.33 -15.61 12.32
C LEU A 42 25.63 -14.12 12.58
N GLN A 43 24.97 -13.19 11.89
CA GLN A 43 25.19 -11.74 12.00
C GLN A 43 24.46 -11.09 13.20
N GLY A 44 24.43 -11.79 14.34
CA GLY A 44 23.82 -11.32 15.58
C GLY A 44 22.29 -11.37 15.62
N LYS A 45 21.68 -10.67 16.59
CA LYS A 45 20.25 -10.82 16.95
C LYS A 45 19.28 -10.50 15.80
N ARG A 46 19.58 -9.49 14.98
CA ARG A 46 18.73 -9.09 13.84
C ARG A 46 18.79 -10.15 12.72
N GLY A 47 19.99 -10.64 12.41
CA GLY A 47 20.19 -11.70 11.43
C GLY A 47 19.49 -13.01 11.83
N ALA A 48 19.58 -13.40 13.10
CA ALA A 48 18.85 -14.55 13.64
C ALA A 48 17.32 -14.40 13.48
N ARG A 49 16.78 -13.19 13.65
CA ARG A 49 15.35 -12.92 13.45
C ARG A 49 14.96 -13.04 11.97
N VAL A 50 15.76 -12.49 11.05
CA VAL A 50 15.52 -12.64 9.60
C VAL A 50 15.54 -14.11 9.19
N ALA A 51 16.54 -14.87 9.66
CA ALA A 51 16.63 -16.31 9.40
C ALA A 51 15.47 -17.12 10.04
N HIS A 52 14.84 -16.60 11.09
CA HIS A 52 13.62 -17.20 11.64
C HIS A 52 12.40 -16.92 10.76
N LEU A 53 12.31 -15.73 10.15
CA LEU A 53 11.22 -15.38 9.22
C LEU A 53 11.26 -16.26 7.97
N THR A 54 12.44 -16.60 7.46
CA THR A 54 12.60 -17.49 6.29
C THR A 54 12.19 -18.95 6.57
N LYS A 55 12.13 -19.39 7.84
CA LYS A 55 11.64 -20.75 8.18
C LYS A 55 10.13 -20.90 7.97
N ASN A 56 9.38 -19.82 8.15
CA ASN A 56 7.92 -19.78 7.95
C ASN A 56 7.56 -18.49 7.19
N PRO A 57 7.96 -18.38 5.91
CA PRO A 57 7.86 -17.15 5.16
C PRO A 57 6.40 -16.72 4.98
N ASN A 58 5.47 -17.68 4.84
CA ASN A 58 4.05 -17.43 4.65
C ASN A 58 3.44 -16.45 5.67
N ARG A 59 3.84 -16.53 6.95
CA ARG A 59 3.31 -15.64 7.98
C ARG A 59 3.80 -14.21 7.82
N PHE A 60 5.07 -14.04 7.44
CA PHE A 60 5.62 -12.71 7.15
C PHE A 60 5.02 -12.14 5.87
N LEU A 61 4.95 -12.95 4.81
CA LEU A 61 4.38 -12.56 3.53
C LEU A 61 2.92 -12.14 3.69
N ALA A 62 2.10 -12.90 4.42
CA ALA A 62 0.72 -12.52 4.69
C ALA A 62 0.61 -11.18 5.44
N ALA A 63 1.49 -10.93 6.43
CA ALA A 63 1.50 -9.65 7.14
C ALA A 63 1.97 -8.49 6.24
N ALA A 64 2.99 -8.70 5.41
CA ALA A 64 3.47 -7.72 4.45
C ALA A 64 2.39 -7.38 3.41
N GLN A 65 1.67 -8.39 2.91
CA GLN A 65 0.55 -8.24 1.98
C GLN A 65 -0.56 -7.36 2.56
N ILE A 66 -0.93 -7.57 3.83
CA ILE A 66 -1.89 -6.70 4.53
C ILE A 66 -1.37 -5.26 4.57
N GLY A 67 -0.06 -5.08 4.81
CA GLY A 67 0.61 -3.79 4.76
C GLY A 67 0.49 -3.11 3.39
N VAL A 68 0.81 -3.83 2.30
CA VAL A 68 0.68 -3.31 0.92
C VAL A 68 -0.76 -2.89 0.63
N THR A 69 -1.73 -3.76 0.95
CA THR A 69 -3.15 -3.49 0.76
C THR A 69 -3.58 -2.24 1.53
N LEU A 70 -3.20 -2.11 2.80
CA LEU A 70 -3.53 -0.94 3.61
C LEU A 70 -2.93 0.35 3.02
N CYS A 71 -1.68 0.31 2.55
CA CYS A 71 -1.04 1.44 1.89
C CYS A 71 -1.78 1.85 0.61
N GLY A 72 -2.21 0.85 -0.17
CA GLY A 72 -3.01 1.04 -1.38
C GLY A 72 -4.36 1.69 -1.06
N PHE A 73 -5.12 1.13 -0.11
CA PHE A 73 -6.42 1.67 0.31
C PHE A 73 -6.32 3.12 0.82
N LEU A 74 -5.32 3.42 1.66
CA LEU A 74 -5.13 4.80 2.15
C LEU A 74 -4.76 5.76 1.01
N SER A 75 -3.92 5.32 0.07
CA SER A 75 -3.56 6.14 -1.10
C SER A 75 -4.75 6.40 -2.00
N ALA A 76 -5.58 5.38 -2.23
CA ALA A 76 -6.76 5.50 -3.07
C ALA A 76 -7.86 6.32 -2.41
N ALA A 77 -8.06 6.23 -1.09
CA ALA A 77 -8.97 7.09 -0.34
C ALA A 77 -8.57 8.57 -0.44
N LEU A 78 -7.27 8.87 -0.35
CA LEU A 78 -6.76 10.23 -0.57
C LEU A 78 -6.91 10.67 -2.03
N GLY A 79 -6.67 9.76 -2.98
CA GLY A 79 -6.93 9.99 -4.40
C GLY A 79 -8.40 10.27 -4.70
N ALA A 80 -9.32 9.59 -3.99
CA ALA A 80 -10.76 9.74 -4.13
C ALA A 80 -11.26 11.12 -3.73
N ASP A 81 -10.67 11.76 -2.72
CA ASP A 81 -10.97 13.17 -2.40
C ASP A 81 -10.57 14.12 -3.53
N GLN A 82 -9.41 13.89 -4.15
CA GLN A 82 -8.91 14.72 -5.25
C GLN A 82 -9.69 14.52 -6.56
N LEU A 83 -9.89 13.26 -6.97
CA LEU A 83 -10.53 12.86 -8.21
C LEU A 83 -12.06 12.94 -8.11
N GLY A 84 -12.63 12.70 -6.93
CA GLY A 84 -14.07 12.80 -6.66
C GLY A 84 -14.63 14.19 -6.97
N ARG A 85 -13.85 15.26 -6.75
CA ARG A 85 -14.22 16.63 -7.14
C ARG A 85 -14.53 16.78 -8.64
N HIS A 86 -14.01 15.90 -9.49
CA HIS A 86 -14.26 15.91 -10.94
C HIS A 86 -15.24 14.82 -11.36
N LEU A 87 -15.22 13.66 -10.66
CA LEU A 87 -16.02 12.49 -11.02
C LEU A 87 -17.47 12.59 -10.50
N ILE A 88 -17.67 13.05 -9.26
CA ILE A 88 -18.98 13.14 -8.61
C ILE A 88 -19.94 14.07 -9.39
N PRO A 89 -19.54 15.31 -9.79
CA PRO A 89 -20.43 16.18 -10.55
C PRO A 89 -20.91 15.56 -11.87
N ARG A 90 -20.03 14.82 -12.57
CA ARG A 90 -20.39 14.14 -13.82
C ARG A 90 -21.34 12.96 -13.63
N LEU A 91 -21.24 12.26 -12.51
CA LEU A 91 -22.19 11.21 -12.15
C LEU A 91 -23.58 11.81 -11.85
N ILE A 92 -23.60 12.96 -11.16
CA ILE A 92 -24.85 13.68 -10.87
C ILE A 92 -25.49 14.18 -12.17
N GLU A 93 -24.71 14.75 -13.09
CA GLU A 93 -25.17 15.16 -14.43
C GLU A 93 -25.75 13.97 -15.23
N ALA A 94 -25.24 12.76 -15.01
CA ALA A 94 -25.74 11.53 -15.61
C ALA A 94 -27.02 10.97 -14.93
N GLY A 95 -27.57 11.66 -13.92
CA GLY A 95 -28.81 11.30 -13.24
C GLY A 95 -28.63 10.41 -12.00
N VAL A 96 -27.40 10.25 -11.51
CA VAL A 96 -27.11 9.53 -10.26
C VAL A 96 -27.41 10.43 -9.06
N SER A 97 -28.05 9.90 -8.01
CA SER A 97 -28.27 10.66 -6.77
C SER A 97 -26.94 10.98 -6.07
N GLU A 98 -26.89 12.10 -5.34
CA GLU A 98 -25.66 12.59 -4.69
C GLU A 98 -24.98 11.53 -3.81
N ASN A 99 -25.72 10.89 -2.90
CA ASN A 99 -25.19 9.80 -2.07
C ASN A 99 -24.65 8.63 -2.88
N ALA A 100 -25.33 8.25 -3.98
CA ALA A 100 -24.86 7.15 -4.81
C ALA A 100 -23.62 7.56 -5.61
N ALA A 101 -23.54 8.79 -6.09
CA ALA A 101 -22.38 9.33 -6.81
C ALA A 101 -21.13 9.37 -5.92
N GLU A 102 -21.27 9.76 -4.65
CA GLU A 102 -20.18 9.72 -3.67
C GLU A 102 -19.66 8.30 -3.43
N ILE A 103 -20.57 7.34 -3.19
CA ILE A 103 -20.20 5.93 -2.96
C ILE A 103 -19.55 5.33 -4.20
N ILE A 104 -20.13 5.54 -5.38
CA ILE A 104 -19.61 5.03 -6.65
C ILE A 104 -18.24 5.63 -6.95
N SER A 105 -18.05 6.93 -6.69
CA SER A 105 -16.76 7.59 -6.85
C SER A 105 -15.72 7.00 -5.89
N LEU A 106 -16.04 6.89 -4.60
CA LEU A 106 -15.12 6.33 -3.61
C LEU A 106 -14.73 4.88 -3.95
N VAL A 107 -15.71 4.01 -4.20
CA VAL A 107 -15.48 2.60 -4.53
C VAL A 107 -14.76 2.46 -5.86
N GLY A 108 -15.18 3.21 -6.89
CA GLY A 108 -14.58 3.19 -8.21
C GLY A 108 -13.12 3.62 -8.21
N ILE A 109 -12.79 4.70 -7.49
CA ILE A 109 -11.40 5.20 -7.38
C ILE A 109 -10.56 4.27 -6.50
N THR A 110 -11.17 3.59 -5.52
CA THR A 110 -10.45 2.63 -4.66
C THR A 110 -10.15 1.29 -5.36
N LEU A 111 -10.95 0.91 -6.36
CA LEU A 111 -10.79 -0.35 -7.09
C LEU A 111 -9.79 -0.30 -8.25
N ILE A 112 -9.44 0.90 -8.72
CA ILE A 112 -8.48 1.14 -9.83
C ILE A 112 -7.08 1.33 -9.26
#